data_AF-E8U7A0-F1
#
_entry.id   AF-E8U7A0-F1
#
_cell.length_a   1.000
_cell.length_b   1.000
_cell.length_c   1.000
_cell.angle_alpha   90.00
_cell.angle_beta   90.00
_cell.angle_gamma   90.00
#
_symmetry.space_group_name_H-M   'P 1'
#
loop_
_entity.id
_entity.type
_entity.pdbx_description
1 polymer ?
#
loop_
_entity_poly.entity_id
_entity_poly.type
_entity_poly.pdbx_seq_one_letter_code
_entity_poly.pdbx_strand_id
1 'polypeptide(L)'
;MTTDQDPPEPSSTPRTHSAGRAAVRLLQGYVWHPRDLDMDLESYLPHELDDAYVLWDPVNPPFAFFENGEPTASQVFYQFTTLQMYDEKPDADTMHAHAQAVSEALNPLLEGTPPGVGWQLWEDLRDL
;
A
#
# COMPACT_ATOMS: atom_id res chain seq x y z
N MET A 1 -56.45 -33.60 17.46
CA MET A 1 -55.78 -34.10 16.25
C MET A 1 -55.98 -33.02 15.19
N THR A 2 -55.01 -32.09 15.07
CA THR A 2 -53.97 -32.10 13.99
C THR A 2 -54.60 -31.53 12.70
N THR A 3 -54.22 -30.36 12.18
CA THR A 3 -52.87 -29.89 11.86
C THR A 3 -52.77 -28.37 11.95
N ASP A 4 -51.77 -27.89 12.70
CA ASP A 4 -51.19 -26.56 12.62
C ASP A 4 -50.28 -26.53 11.38
N GLN A 5 -50.55 -25.62 10.45
CA GLN A 5 -49.83 -25.53 9.18
C GLN A 5 -48.89 -24.32 9.26
N ASP A 6 -47.67 -24.60 9.68
CA ASP A 6 -46.53 -23.67 9.72
C ASP A 6 -46.18 -23.24 8.27
N PRO A 7 -46.11 -21.93 7.95
CA PRO A 7 -45.62 -21.47 6.65
C PRO A 7 -44.08 -21.58 6.59
N PRO A 8 -43.50 -22.00 5.45
CA PRO A 8 -42.07 -22.24 5.35
C PRO A 8 -41.27 -20.95 5.54
N GLU A 9 -40.30 -20.97 6.46
CA GLU A 9 -39.32 -19.90 6.65
C GLU A 9 -38.60 -19.57 5.33
N PRO A 10 -38.37 -18.28 5.02
CA PRO A 10 -37.57 -17.92 3.86
C PRO A 10 -36.13 -18.38 4.10
N SER A 11 -35.72 -19.39 3.33
CA SER A 11 -34.32 -19.81 3.25
C SER A 11 -33.45 -18.59 3.01
N SER A 12 -32.58 -18.28 3.96
CA SER A 12 -31.57 -17.23 3.83
C SER A 12 -30.62 -17.64 2.71
N THR A 13 -30.92 -17.17 1.49
CA THR A 13 -30.00 -17.21 0.35
C THR A 13 -28.66 -16.67 0.83
N PRO A 14 -27.53 -17.39 0.71
CA PRO A 14 -26.23 -16.79 0.97
C PRO A 14 -26.14 -15.56 0.05
N ARG A 15 -25.90 -14.38 0.63
CA ARG A 15 -25.62 -13.18 -0.15
C ARG A 15 -24.46 -13.54 -1.05
N THR A 16 -24.71 -13.66 -2.35
CA THR A 16 -23.66 -13.70 -3.35
C THR A 16 -22.87 -12.41 -3.14
N HIS A 17 -21.70 -12.51 -2.52
CA HIS A 17 -20.74 -11.42 -2.56
C HIS A 17 -20.52 -11.16 -4.05
N SER A 18 -20.88 -9.97 -4.52
CA SER A 18 -20.69 -9.57 -5.89
C SER A 18 -19.30 -10.03 -6.33
N ALA A 19 -19.24 -10.87 -7.36
CA ALA A 19 -18.02 -11.15 -8.10
C ALA A 19 -17.59 -9.81 -8.72
N GLY A 20 -16.94 -9.01 -7.90
CA GLY A 20 -16.76 -7.59 -8.08
C GLY A 20 -15.31 -7.34 -7.79
N ARG A 21 -14.61 -6.86 -8.82
CA ARG A 21 -13.18 -6.57 -8.75
C ARG A 21 -12.85 -5.87 -7.44
N ALA A 22 -11.97 -6.48 -6.65
CA ALA A 22 -11.50 -5.95 -5.39
C ALA A 22 -10.30 -5.04 -5.67
N ALA A 23 -10.48 -3.74 -5.42
CA ALA A 23 -9.36 -2.80 -5.38
C ALA A 23 -8.68 -2.91 -4.01
N VAL A 24 -7.47 -3.46 -3.98
CA VAL A 24 -6.72 -3.62 -2.73
C VAL A 24 -5.62 -2.58 -2.68
N ARG A 25 -5.60 -1.81 -1.58
CA ARG A 25 -4.54 -0.86 -1.27
C ARG A 25 -3.55 -1.51 -0.31
N LEU A 26 -2.31 -1.64 -0.75
CA LEU A 26 -1.21 -2.17 0.03
C LEU A 26 -0.24 -1.03 0.31
N LEU A 27 -0.06 -0.70 1.59
CA LEU A 27 0.94 0.25 2.03
C LEU A 27 2.32 -0.40 1.88
N GLN A 28 3.17 0.17 1.03
CA GLN A 28 4.51 -0.34 0.75
C GLN A 28 5.56 0.31 1.65
N GLY A 29 5.38 1.57 2.04
CA GLY A 29 6.35 2.22 2.92
C GLY A 29 6.24 3.73 2.98
N TYR A 30 7.37 4.34 3.33
CA TYR A 30 7.55 5.79 3.35
C TYR A 30 8.82 6.19 2.60
N VAL A 31 8.77 7.34 1.96
CA VAL A 31 9.93 8.01 1.34
C VAL A 31 9.98 9.41 1.90
N TRP A 32 11.19 9.91 2.14
CA TRP A 32 11.40 11.29 2.56
C TRP A 32 12.61 11.90 1.89
N HIS A 33 12.57 13.21 1.70
CA HIS A 33 13.70 13.97 1.18
C HIS A 33 13.77 15.36 1.82
N PRO A 34 14.93 16.04 1.78
CA PRO A 34 15.04 17.39 2.29
C PRO A 34 14.11 18.32 1.55
N ARG A 35 13.39 19.19 2.26
CA ARG A 35 12.46 20.16 1.64
C ARG A 35 13.15 21.12 0.67
N ASP A 36 14.42 21.41 0.92
CA ASP A 36 15.23 22.28 0.07
C ASP A 36 15.79 21.55 -1.17
N LEU A 37 15.62 20.22 -1.24
CA LEU A 37 15.92 19.44 -2.43
C LEU A 37 14.72 19.55 -3.38
N ASP A 38 14.95 20.17 -4.54
CA ASP A 38 13.97 20.25 -5.64
C ASP A 38 13.84 18.87 -6.30
N MET A 39 13.14 17.98 -5.61
CA MET A 39 12.90 16.60 -6.01
C MET A 39 11.48 16.46 -6.52
N ASP A 40 11.35 16.02 -7.76
CA ASP A 40 10.08 15.60 -8.33
C ASP A 40 10.01 14.07 -8.37
N LEU A 41 9.25 13.46 -7.46
CA LEU A 41 9.10 12.00 -7.39
C LEU A 41 8.52 11.42 -8.70
N GLU A 42 7.67 12.16 -9.40
CA GLU A 42 7.05 11.72 -10.66
C GLU A 42 8.11 11.52 -11.76
N SER A 43 9.25 12.20 -11.66
CA SER A 43 10.37 12.05 -12.58
C SER A 43 11.23 10.80 -12.32
N TYR A 44 11.13 10.19 -11.14
CA TYR A 44 11.92 9.00 -10.75
C TYR A 44 11.08 7.73 -10.63
N LEU A 45 9.80 7.86 -10.28
CA LEU A 45 8.94 6.74 -9.93
C LEU A 45 7.74 6.72 -10.86
N PRO A 46 7.45 5.57 -11.49
CA PRO A 46 6.29 5.44 -12.35
C PRO A 46 5.02 5.34 -11.52
N HIS A 47 3.92 5.92 -12.00
CA HIS A 47 2.60 5.77 -11.40
C HIS A 47 2.02 4.36 -11.59
N GLU A 48 2.58 3.57 -12.50
CA GLU A 48 2.17 2.21 -12.82
C GLU A 48 3.43 1.33 -12.81
N LEU A 49 3.38 0.27 -12.01
CA LEU A 49 4.42 -0.74 -11.90
C LEU A 49 3.77 -2.10 -12.14
N ASP A 50 4.05 -2.67 -13.31
CA ASP A 50 3.37 -3.86 -13.83
C ASP A 50 1.84 -3.69 -13.83
N ASP A 51 1.13 -4.50 -13.03
CA ASP A 51 -0.35 -4.47 -12.91
C ASP A 51 -0.84 -3.67 -11.70
N ALA A 52 0.06 -2.94 -11.01
CA ALA A 52 -0.25 -2.15 -9.83
C ALA A 52 -0.04 -0.65 -10.07
N TYR A 53 -0.95 0.17 -9.56
CA TYR A 53 -0.77 1.61 -9.52
C TYR A 53 0.00 2.00 -8.28
N VAL A 54 1.10 2.74 -8.44
CA VAL A 54 1.89 3.28 -7.34
C VAL A 54 1.41 4.69 -7.04
N LEU A 55 1.12 4.93 -5.76
CA LEU A 55 0.64 6.19 -5.23
C LEU A 55 1.63 6.67 -4.17
N TRP A 56 2.02 7.94 -4.23
CA TRP A 56 2.83 8.61 -3.22
C TRP A 56 2.10 9.83 -2.70
N ASP A 57 1.47 9.68 -1.54
CA ASP A 57 0.71 10.76 -0.93
C ASP A 57 1.61 11.52 0.05
N PRO A 58 1.74 12.86 -0.03
CA PRO A 58 2.49 13.62 0.95
C PRO A 58 1.80 13.51 2.32
N VAL A 59 2.56 13.14 3.34
CA VAL A 59 2.07 12.96 4.71
C VAL A 59 2.87 13.80 5.70
N ASN A 60 2.25 14.09 6.85
CA ASN A 60 3.00 14.67 7.94
C ASN A 60 3.97 13.63 8.51
N PRO A 61 5.19 14.03 8.89
CA PRO A 61 6.14 13.12 9.52
C PRO A 61 5.51 12.45 10.75
N PRO A 62 5.54 11.11 10.86
CA PRO A 62 4.95 10.40 11.99
C PRO A 62 5.71 10.63 13.31
N PHE A 63 6.94 11.13 13.23
CA PHE A 63 7.80 11.49 14.35
C PHE A 63 8.41 12.88 14.13
N ALA A 64 8.76 13.58 15.22
CA ALA A 64 9.28 14.94 15.16
C ALA A 64 10.80 15.02 14.89
N PHE A 65 11.54 13.96 15.22
CA PHE A 65 13.00 13.89 15.07
C PHE A 65 13.43 12.50 14.63
N PHE A 66 14.40 12.41 13.72
CA PHE A 66 15.08 11.15 13.39
C PHE A 66 15.94 10.65 14.55
N GLU A 67 16.42 9.41 14.47
CA GLU A 67 17.33 8.82 15.47
C GLU A 67 18.65 9.58 15.62
N ASN A 68 19.07 10.31 14.59
CA ASN A 68 20.25 11.18 14.61
C ASN A 68 20.00 12.55 15.30
N GLY A 69 18.77 12.83 15.75
CA GLY A 69 18.38 14.08 16.41
C GLY A 69 17.97 15.22 15.46
N GLU A 70 17.97 15.00 14.13
CA GLU A 70 17.52 16.02 13.18
C GLU A 70 16.00 16.15 13.13
N PRO A 71 15.45 17.38 13.02
CA PRO A 71 14.01 17.58 12.93
C PRO A 71 13.49 17.07 11.59
N THR A 72 12.48 16.21 11.62
CA THR A 72 11.79 15.72 10.40
C THR A 72 11.03 16.81 9.66
N ALA A 73 10.75 17.93 10.32
CA ALA A 73 10.04 19.07 9.72
C ALA A 73 10.81 19.71 8.54
N SER A 74 12.13 19.55 8.50
CA SER A 74 12.97 19.98 7.37
C SER A 74 12.87 19.05 6.17
N GLN A 75 12.21 17.90 6.32
CA GLN A 75 11.99 16.92 5.27
C GLN A 75 10.53 16.95 4.81
N VAL A 76 10.30 16.43 3.61
CA VAL A 76 8.98 16.12 3.09
C VAL A 76 8.83 14.61 3.11
N PHE A 77 7.74 14.10 3.69
CA PHE A 77 7.44 12.68 3.77
C PHE A 77 6.32 12.33 2.81
N TYR A 78 6.44 11.15 2.21
CA TYR A 78 5.46 10.58 1.30
C TYR A 78 5.17 9.16 1.75
N GLN A 79 3.90 8.80 1.75
CA GLN A 79 3.44 7.44 1.99
C GLN A 79 3.30 6.73 0.65
N PHE A 80 4.06 5.66 0.46
CA PHE A 80 3.98 4.82 -0.73
C PHE A 80 2.92 3.76 -0.55
N THR A 81 1.89 3.81 -1.38
CA THR A 81 0.79 2.85 -1.41
C THR A 81 0.64 2.32 -2.83
N THR A 82 0.40 1.03 -2.96
CA THR A 82 0.07 0.41 -4.24
C THR A 82 -1.41 0.06 -4.27
N LEU A 83 -2.04 0.30 -5.41
CA LEU A 83 -3.42 -0.04 -5.67
C LEU A 83 -3.44 -1.08 -6.78
N GLN A 84 -3.90 -2.28 -6.45
CA GLN A 84 -4.02 -3.36 -7.43
C GLN A 84 -5.46 -3.87 -7.48
N MET A 85 -5.90 -4.14 -8.70
CA MET A 85 -7.24 -4.65 -8.98
C MET A 85 -7.18 -6.17 -9.10
N TYR A 86 -7.97 -6.85 -8.28
CA TYR A 86 -8.08 -8.31 -8.32
C TYR A 86 -9.49 -8.69 -8.73
N ASP A 87 -9.66 -9.75 -9.51
CA ASP A 87 -11.00 -10.24 -9.87
C ASP A 87 -11.73 -10.87 -8.66
N GLU A 88 -10.98 -11.48 -7.75
CA GLU A 88 -11.44 -12.01 -6.46
C GLU A 88 -10.51 -11.52 -5.35
N LYS A 89 -11.02 -11.40 -4.11
CA LYS A 89 -10.18 -10.96 -2.99
C LYS A 89 -9.00 -11.93 -2.80
N PRO A 90 -7.75 -11.47 -2.97
CA PRO A 90 -6.58 -12.33 -2.80
C PRO A 90 -6.45 -12.77 -1.33
N ASP A 91 -5.83 -13.93 -1.13
CA ASP A 91 -5.39 -14.36 0.20
C ASP A 91 -4.17 -13.55 0.67
N ALA A 92 -3.81 -13.73 1.94
CA ALA A 92 -2.72 -12.98 2.56
C ALA A 92 -1.36 -13.29 1.90
N ASP A 93 -1.12 -14.54 1.51
CA ASP A 93 0.13 -14.97 0.88
C ASP A 93 0.31 -14.31 -0.50
N THR A 94 -0.75 -14.25 -1.31
CA THR A 94 -0.75 -13.56 -2.61
C THR A 94 -0.52 -12.06 -2.43
N MET A 95 -1.22 -11.43 -1.47
CA MET A 95 -1.01 -10.01 -1.16
C MET A 95 0.44 -9.72 -0.74
N HIS A 96 1.02 -10.61 0.07
CA HIS A 96 2.41 -10.47 0.52
C HIS A 96 3.40 -10.63 -0.64
N ALA A 97 3.23 -11.65 -1.48
CA ALA A 97 4.05 -11.86 -2.66
C ALA A 97 3.97 -10.68 -3.65
N HIS A 98 2.79 -10.08 -3.80
CA HIS A 98 2.61 -8.90 -4.65
C HIS A 98 3.26 -7.66 -4.06
N ALA A 99 3.11 -7.43 -2.74
CA ALA A 99 3.81 -6.34 -2.07
C ALA A 99 5.33 -6.49 -2.22
N GLN A 100 5.85 -7.70 -1.98
CA GLN A 100 7.26 -8.01 -2.16
C GLN A 100 7.73 -7.74 -3.60
N ALA A 101 7.00 -8.20 -4.61
CA ALA A 101 7.36 -7.98 -6.01
C ALA A 101 7.40 -6.49 -6.38
N VAL A 102 6.41 -5.72 -5.92
CA VAL A 102 6.38 -4.27 -6.16
C VAL A 102 7.57 -3.60 -5.48
N SER A 103 7.88 -3.95 -4.25
CA SER A 103 8.98 -3.31 -3.54
C SER A 103 10.36 -3.72 -4.07
N GLU A 104 10.52 -4.97 -4.53
CA GLU A 104 11.70 -5.40 -5.29
C GLU A 104 11.89 -4.56 -6.56
N ALA A 105 10.79 -4.18 -7.22
CA ALA A 105 10.81 -3.33 -8.40
C ALA A 105 10.98 -1.82 -8.07
N LEU A 106 10.50 -1.36 -6.91
CA LEU A 106 10.68 0.03 -6.43
C LEU A 106 12.10 0.28 -5.92
N ASN A 107 12.73 -0.70 -5.28
CA ASN A 107 14.09 -0.57 -4.75
C ASN A 107 15.10 0.03 -5.73
N PRO A 108 15.31 -0.50 -6.94
CA PRO A 108 16.29 0.08 -7.89
C PRO A 108 15.90 1.49 -8.35
N LEU A 109 14.62 1.84 -8.36
CA LEU A 109 14.17 3.19 -8.70
C LEU A 109 14.48 4.18 -7.58
N LEU A 110 14.29 3.76 -6.33
CA LEU A 110 14.62 4.53 -5.14
C LEU A 110 16.14 4.67 -4.98
N GLU A 111 16.92 3.61 -5.26
CA GLU A 111 18.39 3.68 -5.30
C GLU A 111 18.92 4.66 -6.37
N GLY A 112 18.16 4.87 -7.44
CA GLY A 112 18.47 5.85 -8.49
C GLY A 112 18.18 7.31 -8.11
N THR A 113 17.57 7.56 -6.95
CA THR A 113 17.24 8.92 -6.52
C THR A 113 18.47 9.68 -6.02
N PRO A 114 18.43 11.03 -6.02
CA PRO A 114 19.56 11.85 -5.57
C PRO A 114 19.99 11.56 -4.12
N PRO A 115 21.26 11.80 -3.79
CA PRO A 115 21.74 11.64 -2.41
C PRO A 115 20.98 12.57 -1.46
N GLY A 116 20.49 12.01 -0.36
CA GLY A 116 19.66 12.72 0.63
C GLY A 116 18.21 12.24 0.67
N VAL A 117 17.74 11.54 -0.36
CA VAL A 117 16.48 10.81 -0.32
C VAL A 117 16.65 9.57 0.55
N GLY A 118 15.79 9.42 1.55
CA GLY A 118 15.69 8.22 2.36
C GLY A 118 14.36 7.52 2.10
N TRP A 119 14.34 6.20 2.22
CA TRP A 119 13.12 5.41 2.10
C TRP A 119 13.13 4.25 3.08
N GLN A 120 11.94 3.80 3.43
CA GLN A 120 11.73 2.63 4.25
C GLN A 120 10.52 1.89 3.70
N LEU A 121 10.76 0.71 3.13
CA LEU A 121 9.72 -0.16 2.64
C LEU A 121 9.47 -1.32 3.63
N TRP A 122 8.24 -1.81 3.71
CA TRP A 122 7.80 -2.76 4.76
C TRP A 122 8.39 -4.17 4.62
N GLU A 123 8.85 -4.57 3.44
CA GLU A 123 9.56 -5.85 3.24
C GLU A 123 11.02 -5.79 3.65
N ASP A 124 11.60 -4.58 3.77
CA ASP A 124 12.91 -4.41 4.41
C ASP A 124 12.81 -4.46 5.94
N LEU A 125 11.61 -4.19 6.48
CA LEU A 125 11.22 -4.44 7.87
C LEU A 125 10.91 -5.94 8.08
N ARG A 126 11.90 -6.82 7.86
CA ARG A 126 11.74 -8.26 8.14
C ARG A 126 11.54 -8.55 9.64
N ASP A 127 10.76 -9.61 9.86
CA ASP A 127 10.24 -10.17 11.12
C ASP A 127 11.12 -9.98 12.37
N LEU A 128 10.47 -9.60 13.47
CA LEU A 128 10.94 -9.86 14.84
C LEU A 128 10.62 -11.29 15.27
#